data_AF-A0A496RLT8-F1
#
_entry.id   AF-A0A496RLT8-F1
#
_cell.length_a   1.000
_cell.length_b   1.000
_cell.length_c   1.000
_cell.angle_alpha   90.00
_cell.angle_beta   90.00
_cell.angle_gamma   90.00
#
_symmetry.space_group_name_H-M   'P 1'
#
loop_
_entity.id
_entity.type
_entity.pdbx_description
1 polymer ?
#
loop_
_entity_poly.entity_id
_entity_poly.type
_entity_poly.pdbx_seq_one_letter_code
_entity_poly.pdbx_strand_id
1 'polypeptide(L)'
;MHKVRYEIDPHNRLVEKSAGLRGLRKVLDGRFKVGKKNSLSYHVKSAVPAGAKAPHQVKLKGKWSLNKNHDLCLTLDKWKRQTFGDQLRLQGQIVDVRKNSLLFALRTRKRDRSTSIYALELSGVWKADKHNRLNFRVNKGKDEYDTLNFDGIWQIGKNYQIIYRYKKKDLLRKVKKTHTLAFKGHWDIWDKYRLSYVIDKASGSVFDFKTGLGIFRDKYIKYEVGVGLSRRALLVKRSITFFGKWKIKKSVGLIFEIEEARRKIQQIVFGADARLTKRDTVVFKLKNNLNQGVGSSLELSRDIFNKEGQVFLRLLKSGSEKTILAGSGFRW
;
A
#
# COMPACT_ATOMS: atom_id res chain seq x y z
N MET A 1 6.55 -20.76 -42.48
CA MET A 1 5.83 -19.76 -41.65
C MET A 1 6.83 -18.71 -41.15
N HIS A 2 6.73 -17.46 -41.60
CA HIS A 2 7.62 -16.39 -41.13
C HIS A 2 7.34 -16.05 -39.66
N LYS A 3 8.39 -16.02 -38.84
CA LYS A 3 8.29 -15.67 -37.42
C LYS A 3 8.07 -14.16 -37.27
N VAL A 4 6.97 -13.79 -36.66
CA VAL A 4 6.66 -12.41 -36.33
C VAL A 4 7.21 -12.09 -34.94
N ARG A 5 8.04 -11.06 -34.80
CA ARG A 5 8.53 -10.56 -33.51
C ARG A 5 7.78 -9.28 -33.14
N TYR A 6 7.32 -9.20 -31.90
CA TYR A 6 6.68 -7.99 -31.37
C TYR A 6 7.62 -7.26 -30.41
N GLU A 7 7.62 -5.92 -30.46
CA GLU A 7 8.32 -5.06 -29.51
C GLU A 7 7.40 -3.91 -29.07
N ILE A 8 7.75 -3.24 -27.96
CA ILE A 8 7.10 -1.99 -27.56
C ILE A 8 8.06 -0.84 -27.83
N ASP A 9 7.60 0.14 -28.60
CA ASP A 9 8.39 1.32 -28.90
C ASP A 9 8.36 2.36 -27.75
N PRO A 10 9.16 3.45 -27.82
CA PRO A 10 9.14 4.51 -26.80
C PRO A 10 7.81 5.27 -26.65
N HIS A 11 6.82 5.00 -27.51
CA HIS A 11 5.48 5.59 -27.44
C HIS A 11 4.43 4.58 -26.92
N ASN A 12 4.87 3.48 -26.30
CA ASN A 12 4.00 2.41 -25.79
C ASN A 12 3.10 1.81 -26.88
N ARG A 13 3.64 1.58 -28.08
CA ARG A 13 2.91 0.96 -29.20
C ARG A 13 3.50 -0.39 -29.51
N LEU A 14 2.64 -1.33 -29.91
CA LEU A 14 3.10 -2.64 -30.34
C LEU A 14 3.64 -2.52 -31.77
N VAL A 15 4.86 -2.98 -31.99
CA VAL A 15 5.53 -2.96 -33.28
C VAL A 15 5.81 -4.39 -33.70
N GLU A 16 5.40 -4.71 -34.92
CA GLU A 16 5.66 -5.97 -35.59
C GLU A 16 6.96 -5.86 -36.42
N LYS A 17 7.89 -6.78 -36.20
CA LYS A 17 9.15 -6.90 -36.94
C LYS A 17 9.10 -8.14 -37.80
N SER A 18 9.17 -7.94 -39.12
CA SER A 18 9.17 -9.03 -40.12
C SER A 18 10.56 -9.65 -40.25
N ALA A 19 10.64 -10.98 -40.28
CA ALA A 19 11.91 -11.73 -40.26
C ALA A 19 12.69 -11.78 -41.59
N GLY A 20 12.17 -11.20 -42.68
CA GLY A 20 12.77 -11.32 -44.04
C GLY A 20 13.35 -10.04 -44.63
N LEU A 21 12.95 -8.86 -44.14
CA LEU A 21 13.41 -7.57 -44.66
C LEU A 21 14.05 -6.79 -43.53
N ARG A 22 15.39 -6.61 -43.59
CA ARG A 22 16.14 -5.82 -42.60
C ARG A 22 15.52 -4.42 -42.50
N GLY A 23 14.82 -4.13 -41.41
CA GLY A 23 14.45 -2.76 -41.02
C GLY A 23 12.96 -2.39 -41.06
N LEU A 24 12.07 -3.19 -41.67
CA LEU A 24 10.65 -2.86 -41.72
C LEU A 24 9.96 -3.15 -40.36
N ARG A 25 9.69 -2.08 -39.62
CA ARG A 25 8.91 -2.05 -38.39
C ARG A 25 7.49 -1.57 -38.69
N LYS A 26 6.50 -2.41 -38.46
CA LYS A 26 5.09 -2.04 -38.63
C LYS A 26 4.47 -1.75 -37.27
N VAL A 27 4.08 -0.49 -37.04
CA VAL A 27 3.33 -0.11 -35.84
C VAL A 27 1.89 -0.62 -35.99
N LEU A 28 1.43 -1.42 -35.02
CA LEU A 28 0.04 -1.83 -34.92
C LEU A 28 -0.71 -0.76 -34.13
N ASP A 29 -1.76 -0.18 -34.71
CA ASP A 29 -2.61 0.77 -33.99
C ASP A 29 -3.51 0.01 -33.02
N GLY A 30 -3.55 0.42 -31.75
CA GLY A 30 -4.22 -0.35 -30.72
C GLY A 30 -3.98 0.16 -29.31
N ARG A 31 -4.46 -0.61 -28.32
CA ARG A 31 -4.33 -0.26 -26.90
C ARG A 31 -4.07 -1.46 -26.01
N PHE A 32 -3.31 -1.25 -24.94
CA PHE A 32 -3.18 -2.22 -23.87
C PHE A 32 -4.46 -2.28 -23.04
N LYS A 33 -4.80 -3.48 -22.60
CA LYS A 33 -5.84 -3.76 -21.61
C LYS A 33 -5.32 -4.75 -20.59
N VAL A 34 -5.66 -4.49 -19.32
CA VAL A 34 -5.50 -5.46 -18.24
C VAL A 34 -6.82 -6.22 -18.12
N GLY A 35 -6.76 -7.54 -18.28
CA GLY A 35 -7.89 -8.44 -18.11
C GLY A 35 -7.94 -9.07 -16.72
N LYS A 36 -8.76 -10.13 -16.59
CA LYS A 36 -8.82 -10.94 -15.36
C LYS A 36 -7.43 -11.44 -14.98
N LYS A 37 -7.17 -11.58 -13.67
CA LYS A 37 -5.88 -12.05 -13.12
C LYS A 37 -4.68 -11.21 -13.60
N ASN A 38 -4.94 -9.93 -13.87
CA ASN A 38 -3.97 -8.97 -14.36
C ASN A 38 -3.20 -9.43 -15.61
N SER A 39 -3.86 -10.17 -16.52
CA SER A 39 -3.27 -10.54 -17.81
C SER A 39 -3.20 -9.32 -18.72
N LEU A 40 -2.04 -9.03 -19.29
CA LEU A 40 -1.89 -7.94 -20.26
C LEU A 40 -2.30 -8.43 -21.66
N SER A 41 -3.01 -7.59 -22.40
CA SER A 41 -3.27 -7.84 -23.82
C SER A 41 -3.22 -6.54 -24.61
N TYR A 42 -2.82 -6.62 -25.87
CA TYR A 42 -2.87 -5.53 -26.82
C TYR A 42 -4.01 -5.76 -27.81
N HIS A 43 -4.94 -4.82 -27.89
CA HIS A 43 -6.09 -4.87 -28.79
C HIS A 43 -5.81 -4.01 -30.01
N VAL A 44 -5.70 -4.63 -31.18
CA VAL A 44 -5.43 -3.96 -32.46
C VAL A 44 -6.72 -3.37 -33.01
N LYS A 45 -6.69 -2.10 -33.43
CA LYS A 45 -7.80 -1.41 -34.09
C LYS A 45 -7.85 -1.86 -35.56
N SER A 46 -8.97 -2.43 -35.99
CA SER A 46 -9.15 -3.32 -37.14
C SER A 46 -8.84 -2.81 -38.57
N ALA A 47 -8.01 -1.79 -38.78
CA ALA A 47 -7.54 -1.43 -40.12
C ALA A 47 -6.25 -2.21 -40.47
N VAL A 48 -6.36 -3.53 -40.51
CA VAL A 48 -5.30 -4.36 -41.08
C VAL A 48 -5.54 -4.36 -42.60
N PRO A 49 -4.59 -3.90 -43.44
CA PRO A 49 -4.77 -3.92 -44.90
C PRO A 49 -5.16 -5.32 -45.37
N ALA A 50 -6.08 -5.38 -46.35
CA ALA A 50 -6.57 -6.63 -46.93
C ALA A 50 -5.39 -7.58 -47.24
N GLY A 51 -5.42 -8.79 -46.67
CA GLY A 51 -4.38 -9.82 -46.83
C GLY A 51 -3.42 -10.00 -45.65
N ALA A 52 -3.34 -9.07 -44.68
CA ALA A 52 -2.49 -9.27 -43.50
C ALA A 52 -3.21 -10.03 -42.37
N LYS A 53 -2.68 -11.19 -41.97
CA LYS A 53 -3.15 -12.03 -40.85
C LYS A 53 -2.72 -11.47 -39.48
N ALA A 54 -2.98 -10.18 -39.20
CA ALA A 54 -2.65 -9.63 -37.88
C ALA A 54 -3.76 -9.99 -36.87
N PRO A 55 -3.41 -10.50 -35.68
CA PRO A 55 -4.41 -10.88 -34.68
C PRO A 55 -5.13 -9.65 -34.11
N HIS A 56 -6.45 -9.73 -33.92
CA HIS A 56 -7.23 -8.69 -33.25
C HIS A 56 -6.79 -8.44 -31.80
N GLN A 57 -6.18 -9.46 -31.17
CA GLN A 57 -5.68 -9.39 -29.81
C GLN A 57 -4.36 -10.17 -29.67
N VAL A 58 -3.35 -9.53 -29.09
CA VAL A 58 -2.09 -10.17 -28.67
C VAL A 58 -2.10 -10.30 -27.15
N LYS A 59 -2.16 -11.53 -26.63
CA LYS A 59 -2.10 -11.80 -25.19
C LYS A 59 -0.65 -11.91 -24.75
N LEU A 60 -0.29 -11.20 -23.67
CA LEU A 60 1.07 -11.10 -23.15
C LEU A 60 1.07 -11.68 -21.72
N LYS A 61 1.71 -12.84 -21.56
CA LYS A 61 1.86 -13.52 -20.27
C LYS A 61 3.26 -13.28 -19.72
N GLY A 62 3.35 -13.04 -18.42
CA GLY A 62 4.61 -12.72 -17.78
C GLY A 62 4.42 -12.24 -16.36
N LYS A 63 5.53 -11.82 -15.75
CA LYS A 63 5.64 -11.33 -14.38
C LYS A 63 5.70 -9.81 -14.32
N TRP A 64 4.83 -9.21 -13.53
CA TRP A 64 4.81 -7.76 -13.28
C TRP A 64 5.92 -7.33 -12.32
N SER A 65 6.51 -6.17 -12.59
CA SER A 65 7.42 -5.47 -11.68
C SER A 65 7.34 -3.95 -11.87
N LEU A 66 7.83 -3.19 -10.89
CA LEU A 66 8.14 -1.76 -11.06
C LEU A 66 9.64 -1.57 -11.23
N ASN A 67 10.05 -0.72 -12.15
CA ASN A 67 11.45 -0.30 -12.26
C ASN A 67 11.74 0.93 -11.38
N LYS A 68 13.01 1.37 -11.39
CA LYS A 68 13.51 2.52 -10.62
C LYS A 68 12.86 3.86 -10.98
N ASN A 69 12.24 3.96 -12.15
CA ASN A 69 11.52 5.14 -12.65
C ASN A 69 10.00 5.02 -12.45
N HIS A 70 9.54 4.00 -11.72
CA HIS A 70 8.12 3.68 -11.54
C HIS A 70 7.40 3.44 -12.87
N ASP A 71 8.10 2.89 -13.86
CA ASP A 71 7.44 2.30 -15.04
C ASP A 71 6.99 0.88 -14.69
N LEU A 72 5.83 0.48 -15.23
CA LEU A 72 5.39 -0.90 -15.16
C LEU A 72 6.21 -1.73 -16.16
N CYS A 73 6.70 -2.86 -15.68
CA CYS A 73 7.43 -3.82 -16.48
C CYS A 73 6.72 -5.16 -16.45
N LEU A 74 6.66 -5.83 -17.60
CA LEU A 74 6.19 -7.21 -17.72
C LEU A 74 7.32 -8.05 -18.31
N THR A 75 7.93 -8.90 -17.51
CA THR A 75 8.90 -9.90 -17.99
C THR A 75 8.13 -11.08 -18.54
N LEU A 76 8.19 -11.28 -19.86
CA LEU A 76 7.40 -12.31 -20.54
C LEU A 76 7.85 -13.74 -20.17
N ASP A 77 6.89 -14.65 -20.05
CA ASP A 77 7.17 -16.07 -19.83
C ASP A 77 7.87 -16.67 -21.06
N LYS A 78 8.90 -17.49 -20.85
CA LYS A 78 9.57 -18.19 -21.96
C LYS A 78 8.64 -19.29 -22.50
N TRP A 79 8.22 -19.18 -23.75
CA TRP A 79 7.54 -20.28 -24.45
C TRP A 79 8.38 -20.79 -25.63
N LYS A 80 8.81 -22.05 -25.48
CA LYS A 80 9.58 -23.01 -26.32
C LYS A 80 10.40 -22.54 -27.55
N ARG A 81 10.08 -21.45 -28.26
CA ARG A 81 10.77 -21.00 -29.49
C ARG A 81 10.84 -19.48 -29.71
N GLN A 82 10.55 -18.64 -28.70
CA GLN A 82 10.87 -17.20 -28.70
C GLN A 82 12.20 -16.94 -28.00
N THR A 83 13.11 -16.20 -28.64
CA THR A 83 14.35 -15.73 -28.00
C THR A 83 14.03 -14.75 -26.86
N PHE A 84 14.07 -15.30 -25.63
CA PHE A 84 14.44 -14.70 -24.33
C PHE A 84 13.88 -13.34 -23.87
N GLY A 85 13.40 -13.31 -22.62
CA GLY A 85 13.80 -12.28 -21.62
C GLY A 85 13.34 -10.84 -21.83
N ASP A 86 12.63 -10.54 -22.91
CA ASP A 86 12.22 -9.19 -23.27
C ASP A 86 11.25 -8.64 -22.20
N GLN A 87 11.78 -7.72 -21.39
CA GLN A 87 11.00 -6.96 -20.42
C GLN A 87 10.21 -5.89 -21.18
N LEU A 88 8.90 -6.05 -21.27
CA LEU A 88 8.02 -5.03 -21.81
C LEU A 88 7.92 -3.88 -20.81
N ARG A 89 8.47 -2.72 -21.15
CA ARG A 89 8.41 -1.52 -20.31
C ARG A 89 7.29 -0.60 -20.79
N LEU A 90 6.28 -0.44 -19.95
CA LEU A 90 5.16 0.48 -20.13
C LEU A 90 5.48 1.81 -19.41
N GLN A 91 5.84 2.82 -20.20
CA GLN A 91 6.18 4.15 -19.69
C GLN A 91 4.91 4.93 -19.36
N GLY A 92 4.74 5.31 -18.10
CA GLY A 92 3.54 6.00 -17.64
C GLY A 92 3.69 6.54 -16.23
N GLN A 93 2.59 6.73 -15.52
CA GLN A 93 2.60 7.23 -14.15
C GLN A 93 1.56 6.52 -13.30
N ILE A 94 1.91 6.25 -12.05
CA ILE A 94 0.94 5.82 -11.05
C ILE A 94 0.10 7.05 -10.70
N VAL A 95 -1.21 6.96 -10.95
CA VAL A 95 -2.15 8.06 -10.76
C VAL A 95 -2.82 7.95 -9.41
N ASP A 96 -3.18 6.73 -9.02
CA ASP A 96 -3.99 6.49 -7.82
C ASP A 96 -3.65 5.14 -7.20
N VAL A 97 -3.81 5.07 -5.88
CA VAL A 97 -3.68 3.87 -5.07
C VAL A 97 -5.00 3.67 -4.32
N ARG A 98 -5.72 2.60 -4.68
CA ARG A 98 -7.01 2.25 -4.10
C ARG A 98 -6.86 1.06 -3.18
N LYS A 99 -7.92 0.74 -2.44
CA LYS A 99 -7.97 -0.38 -1.49
C LYS A 99 -7.33 -1.66 -2.04
N ASN A 100 -7.73 -2.07 -3.25
CA ASN A 100 -7.31 -3.34 -3.86
C ASN A 100 -6.86 -3.16 -5.33
N SER A 101 -6.51 -1.94 -5.70
CA SER A 101 -6.04 -1.67 -7.06
C SER A 101 -5.02 -0.54 -7.13
N LEU A 102 -4.21 -0.61 -8.18
CA LEU A 102 -3.26 0.41 -8.58
C LEU A 102 -3.65 0.91 -9.97
N LEU A 103 -3.84 2.22 -10.09
CA LEU A 103 -4.20 2.86 -11.35
C LEU A 103 -2.97 3.48 -12.00
N PHE A 104 -2.64 3.03 -13.21
CA PHE A 104 -1.47 3.48 -13.96
C PHE A 104 -1.88 4.13 -15.27
N ALA A 105 -1.63 5.42 -15.44
CA ALA A 105 -1.88 6.10 -16.70
C ALA A 105 -0.75 5.83 -17.69
N LEU A 106 -1.15 5.32 -18.86
CA LEU A 106 -0.30 5.12 -20.01
C LEU A 106 -0.60 6.20 -21.05
N ARG A 107 0.46 6.78 -21.59
CA ARG A 107 0.38 7.68 -22.73
C ARG A 107 0.87 6.95 -23.97
N THR A 108 0.11 7.00 -25.06
CA THR A 108 0.53 6.46 -26.35
C THR A 108 0.29 7.45 -27.48
N ARG A 109 0.98 7.26 -28.61
CA ARG A 109 0.84 8.08 -29.81
C ARG A 109 0.18 7.27 -30.92
N LYS A 110 -0.91 7.73 -31.51
CA LYS A 110 -1.55 7.03 -32.63
C LYS A 110 -0.75 7.23 -33.92
N ARG A 111 -1.15 6.50 -34.97
CA ARG A 111 -0.54 6.62 -36.31
C ARG A 111 -0.66 8.04 -36.88
N ASP A 112 -1.78 8.70 -36.63
CA ASP A 112 -2.08 10.10 -37.00
C ASP A 112 -1.29 11.15 -36.17
N ARG A 113 -0.31 10.72 -35.37
CA ARG A 113 0.49 11.54 -34.44
C ARG A 113 -0.28 12.11 -33.24
N SER A 114 -1.59 11.88 -33.12
CA SER A 114 -2.36 12.28 -31.95
C SER A 114 -1.91 11.52 -30.70
N THR A 115 -2.05 12.15 -29.54
CA THR A 115 -1.77 11.50 -28.25
C THR A 115 -3.07 10.96 -27.66
N SER A 116 -3.04 9.74 -27.14
CA SER A 116 -4.11 9.25 -26.26
C SER A 116 -3.54 8.85 -24.89
N ILE A 117 -4.28 9.17 -23.84
CA ILE A 117 -3.98 8.78 -22.46
C ILE A 117 -5.11 7.86 -22.00
N TYR A 118 -4.76 6.74 -21.40
CA TYR A 118 -5.72 5.82 -20.78
C TYR A 118 -5.09 5.16 -19.56
N ALA A 119 -5.91 4.57 -18.70
CA ALA A 119 -5.43 3.92 -17.48
C ALA A 119 -5.45 2.40 -17.60
N LEU A 120 -4.45 1.77 -17.00
CA LEU A 120 -4.39 0.35 -16.70
C LEU A 120 -4.65 0.21 -15.20
N GLU A 121 -5.66 -0.58 -14.84
CA GLU A 121 -5.96 -0.89 -13.44
C GLU A 121 -5.45 -2.29 -13.11
N LEU A 122 -4.47 -2.38 -12.22
CA LEU A 122 -3.98 -3.64 -11.68
C LEU A 122 -4.71 -3.94 -10.37
N SER A 123 -5.30 -5.12 -10.26
CA SER A 123 -5.93 -5.62 -9.03
C SER A 123 -4.95 -6.38 -8.15
N GLY A 124 -5.10 -6.28 -6.82
CA GLY A 124 -4.14 -6.87 -5.89
C GLY A 124 -4.37 -6.43 -4.46
N VAL A 125 -3.37 -6.66 -3.62
CA VAL A 125 -3.41 -6.28 -2.20
C VAL A 125 -2.15 -5.52 -1.79
N TRP A 126 -2.32 -4.55 -0.91
CA TRP A 126 -1.22 -3.80 -0.33
C TRP A 126 -0.63 -4.53 0.87
N LYS A 127 0.70 -4.63 0.93
CA LYS A 127 1.44 -5.26 2.02
C LYS A 127 2.73 -4.52 2.29
N ALA A 128 3.22 -4.58 3.53
CA ALA A 128 4.58 -4.20 3.85
C ALA A 128 5.48 -5.43 3.68
N ASP A 129 6.71 -5.24 3.21
CA ASP A 129 7.69 -6.33 3.15
C ASP A 129 8.45 -6.50 4.47
N LYS A 130 9.36 -7.47 4.52
CA LYS A 130 10.18 -7.75 5.72
C LYS A 130 11.10 -6.58 6.15
N HIS A 131 11.27 -5.56 5.31
CA HIS A 131 12.05 -4.35 5.58
C HIS A 131 11.15 -3.10 5.65
N ASN A 132 9.85 -3.27 5.91
CA ASN A 132 8.86 -2.20 6.02
C ASN A 132 8.73 -1.32 4.76
N ARG A 133 9.05 -1.85 3.57
CA ARG A 133 8.80 -1.19 2.28
C ARG A 133 7.35 -1.44 1.85
N LEU A 134 6.76 -0.46 1.16
CA LEU A 134 5.40 -0.60 0.63
C LEU A 134 5.44 -1.47 -0.63
N ASN A 135 4.59 -2.49 -0.67
CA ASN A 135 4.45 -3.39 -1.79
C ASN A 135 3.00 -3.51 -2.23
N PHE A 136 2.80 -3.67 -3.53
CA PHE A 136 1.52 -4.08 -4.11
C PHE A 136 1.67 -5.49 -4.70
N ARG A 137 0.96 -6.45 -4.13
CA ARG A 137 0.90 -7.84 -4.60
C ARG A 137 -0.20 -7.95 -5.66
N VAL A 138 0.19 -7.90 -6.92
CA VAL A 138 -0.69 -8.00 -8.09
C VAL A 138 -1.20 -9.44 -8.18
N ASN A 139 -2.52 -9.61 -8.19
CA ASN A 139 -3.16 -10.92 -8.19
C ASN A 139 -3.04 -11.64 -9.54
N LYS A 140 -2.51 -12.87 -9.58
CA LYS A 140 -2.41 -13.70 -10.79
C LYS A 140 -3.40 -14.88 -10.79
N GLY A 141 -4.23 -14.99 -9.76
CA GLY A 141 -5.14 -16.11 -9.50
C GLY A 141 -4.40 -17.29 -8.88
N LYS A 142 -5.14 -18.29 -8.37
CA LYS A 142 -4.58 -19.49 -7.70
C LYS A 142 -3.54 -19.13 -6.62
N ASP A 143 -3.77 -18.06 -5.87
CA ASP A 143 -2.87 -17.54 -4.83
C ASP A 143 -1.45 -17.16 -5.32
N GLU A 144 -1.27 -16.99 -6.63
CA GLU A 144 -0.06 -16.45 -7.21
C GLU A 144 -0.09 -14.93 -7.23
N TYR A 145 1.06 -14.32 -6.90
CA TYR A 145 1.20 -12.86 -6.87
C TYR A 145 2.51 -12.40 -7.49
N ASP A 146 2.43 -11.34 -8.28
CA ASP A 146 3.59 -10.54 -8.66
C ASP A 146 3.74 -9.37 -7.67
N THR A 147 4.97 -8.94 -7.37
CA THR A 147 5.21 -7.88 -6.37
C THR A 147 5.75 -6.62 -7.04
N LEU A 148 5.01 -5.53 -6.91
CA LEU A 148 5.47 -4.18 -7.24
C LEU A 148 6.06 -3.54 -5.98
N ASN A 149 7.37 -3.35 -5.96
CA ASN A 149 8.08 -2.75 -4.82
C ASN A 149 8.18 -1.23 -4.97
N PHE A 150 7.87 -0.50 -3.90
CA PHE A 150 7.98 0.96 -3.85
C PHE A 150 9.24 1.34 -3.06
N ASP A 151 10.35 1.49 -3.79
CA ASP A 151 11.70 1.70 -3.24
C ASP A 151 11.97 3.07 -2.58
N GLY A 152 10.92 3.86 -2.36
CA GLY A 152 11.03 5.19 -1.78
C GLY A 152 10.71 5.17 -0.28
N ILE A 153 11.22 6.16 0.44
CA ILE A 153 10.86 6.35 1.85
C ILE A 153 9.46 6.94 1.89
N TRP A 154 8.52 6.22 2.49
CA TRP A 154 7.21 6.76 2.82
C TRP A 154 7.28 7.55 4.12
N GLN A 155 6.31 8.44 4.32
CA GLN A 155 6.21 9.30 5.48
C GLN A 155 4.77 9.37 5.96
N ILE A 156 4.58 9.85 7.20
CA ILE A 156 3.26 10.11 7.76
C ILE A 156 2.82 11.52 7.38
N GLY A 157 1.64 11.64 6.79
CA GLY A 157 1.01 12.92 6.50
C GLY A 157 0.40 13.56 7.74
N LYS A 158 -0.08 14.81 7.59
CA LYS A 158 -0.75 15.55 8.68
C LYS A 158 -1.98 14.84 9.25
N ASN A 159 -2.64 14.00 8.45
CA ASN A 159 -3.83 13.24 8.84
C ASN A 159 -3.49 11.78 9.16
N TYR A 160 -2.28 11.52 9.63
CA TYR A 160 -1.77 10.17 9.89
C TYR A 160 -1.80 9.21 8.69
N GLN A 161 -2.04 9.68 7.48
CA GLN A 161 -2.03 8.85 6.27
C GLN A 161 -0.61 8.51 5.82
N ILE A 162 -0.41 7.34 5.22
CA ILE A 162 0.87 7.02 4.58
C ILE A 162 0.98 7.81 3.28
N ILE A 163 2.07 8.55 3.13
CA ILE A 163 2.39 9.32 1.93
C ILE A 163 3.67 8.75 1.31
N TYR A 164 3.56 8.32 0.06
CA TYR A 164 4.70 7.93 -0.75
C TYR A 164 4.99 9.01 -1.80
N ARG A 165 6.23 9.46 -1.89
CA ARG A 165 6.66 10.45 -2.88
C ARG A 165 7.77 9.89 -3.75
N TYR A 166 7.67 10.12 -5.06
CA TYR A 166 8.73 9.77 -6.00
C TYR A 166 8.90 10.86 -7.05
N LYS A 167 10.13 11.03 -7.55
CA LYS A 167 10.44 11.98 -8.61
C LYS A 167 10.55 11.22 -9.93
N LYS A 168 9.86 11.71 -10.95
CA LYS A 168 9.93 11.16 -12.30
C LYS A 168 10.18 12.28 -13.31
N LYS A 169 11.02 12.03 -14.31
CA LYS A 169 11.23 12.98 -15.41
C LYS A 169 10.02 12.96 -16.32
N ASP A 170 9.38 14.11 -16.49
CA ASP A 170 8.40 14.30 -17.56
C ASP A 170 9.16 14.30 -18.90
N LEU A 171 8.86 13.33 -19.75
CA LEU A 171 9.57 13.13 -21.01
C LEU A 171 9.35 14.29 -21.99
N LEU A 172 8.20 14.96 -21.95
CA LEU A 172 7.92 16.10 -22.83
C LEU A 172 8.64 17.35 -22.35
N ARG A 173 8.41 17.71 -21.08
CA ARG A 173 8.91 18.96 -20.52
C ARG A 173 10.38 18.87 -20.13
N LYS A 174 10.95 17.66 -20.13
CA LYS A 174 12.30 17.33 -19.62
C LYS A 174 12.53 17.74 -18.15
N VAL A 175 11.48 18.15 -17.42
CA VAL A 175 11.51 18.56 -16.00
C VAL A 175 11.23 17.36 -15.09
N LYS A 176 11.84 17.32 -13.90
CA LYS A 176 11.51 16.33 -12.87
C LYS A 176 10.26 16.78 -12.11
N LYS A 177 9.20 15.97 -12.14
CA LYS A 177 7.97 16.17 -11.37
C LYS A 177 7.97 15.25 -10.15
N THR A 178 7.55 15.79 -9.00
CA THR A 178 7.29 15.00 -7.80
C THR A 178 5.85 14.49 -7.85
N HIS A 179 5.69 13.17 -7.77
CA HIS A 179 4.40 12.49 -7.64
C HIS A 179 4.19 12.12 -6.18
N THR A 180 2.96 12.25 -5.71
CA THR A 180 2.56 11.93 -4.34
C THR A 180 1.41 10.94 -4.38
N LEU A 181 1.58 9.79 -3.72
CA LEU A 181 0.53 8.80 -3.49
C LEU A 181 0.16 8.88 -2.02
N ALA A 182 -1.12 9.07 -1.71
CA ALA A 182 -1.64 9.09 -0.35
C ALA A 182 -2.57 7.90 -0.15
N PHE A 183 -2.21 7.02 0.77
CA PHE A 183 -3.01 5.85 1.11
C PHE A 183 -4.10 6.25 2.09
N LYS A 184 -5.34 5.82 1.83
CA LYS A 184 -6.47 6.04 2.72
C LYS A 184 -6.67 4.80 3.58
N GLY A 185 -6.50 4.94 4.89
CA GLY A 185 -6.58 3.85 5.85
C GLY A 185 -6.47 4.39 7.27
N HIS A 186 -6.34 3.49 8.24
CA HIS A 186 -6.20 3.83 9.65
C HIS A 186 -5.10 2.98 10.30
N TRP A 187 -4.55 3.48 11.39
CA TRP A 187 -3.57 2.75 12.19
C TRP A 187 -4.23 1.82 13.19
N ASP A 188 -3.60 0.67 13.42
CA ASP A 188 -4.00 -0.33 14.38
C ASP A 188 -2.76 -0.97 15.04
N ILE A 189 -2.90 -1.40 16.29
CA ILE A 189 -1.80 -1.97 17.09
C ILE A 189 -2.17 -3.42 17.40
N TRP A 190 -1.58 -4.33 16.62
CA TRP A 190 -1.87 -5.75 16.72
C TRP A 190 -0.94 -6.46 17.71
N ASP A 191 0.29 -6.02 17.87
CA ASP A 191 1.27 -6.70 18.71
C ASP A 191 2.32 -5.70 19.22
N LYS A 192 3.06 -6.08 20.28
CA LYS A 192 4.10 -5.29 20.94
C LYS A 192 5.13 -4.69 20.00
N TYR A 193 5.46 -5.41 18.93
CA TYR A 193 6.46 -5.01 17.93
C TYR A 193 5.86 -4.82 16.53
N ARG A 194 4.54 -4.62 16.45
CA ARG A 194 3.84 -4.44 15.17
C ARG A 194 2.85 -3.30 15.19
N LEU A 195 3.00 -2.46 14.18
CA LEU A 195 2.09 -1.36 13.90
C LEU A 195 1.53 -1.56 12.49
N SER A 196 0.21 -1.68 12.39
CA SER A 196 -0.47 -1.94 11.12
C SER A 196 -1.18 -0.70 10.60
N TYR A 197 -1.07 -0.45 9.30
CA TYR A 197 -1.90 0.52 8.58
C TYR A 197 -2.91 -0.22 7.72
N VAL A 198 -4.15 -0.24 8.17
CA VAL A 198 -5.26 -0.96 7.55
C VAL A 198 -5.91 -0.10 6.48
N ILE A 199 -5.79 -0.52 5.22
CA ILE A 199 -6.41 0.16 4.07
C ILE A 199 -7.80 -0.44 3.82
N ASP A 200 -7.87 -1.78 3.84
CA ASP A 200 -9.11 -2.53 3.65
C ASP A 200 -9.00 -3.91 4.33
N LYS A 201 -9.78 -4.10 5.40
CA LYS A 201 -9.76 -5.36 6.17
C LYS A 201 -10.35 -6.52 5.38
N ALA A 202 -11.40 -6.27 4.59
CA ALA A 202 -12.12 -7.30 3.83
C ALA A 202 -11.24 -8.02 2.80
N SER A 203 -10.31 -7.29 2.17
CA SER A 203 -9.35 -7.86 1.22
C SER A 203 -8.00 -8.22 1.83
N GLY A 204 -7.78 -7.86 3.10
CA GLY A 204 -6.48 -7.97 3.76
C GLY A 204 -5.43 -6.97 3.25
N SER A 205 -5.80 -5.89 2.57
CA SER A 205 -4.87 -4.81 2.23
C SER A 205 -4.45 -4.04 3.48
N VAL A 206 -3.27 -4.38 3.99
CA VAL A 206 -2.72 -3.90 5.27
C VAL A 206 -1.21 -3.79 5.15
N PHE A 207 -0.64 -2.65 5.54
CA PHE A 207 0.80 -2.54 5.77
C PHE A 207 1.11 -2.91 7.22
N ASP A 208 1.60 -4.11 7.46
CA ASP A 208 1.99 -4.57 8.80
C ASP A 208 3.49 -4.33 9.01
N PHE A 209 3.84 -3.31 9.78
CA PHE A 209 5.21 -2.88 9.98
C PHE A 209 5.81 -3.50 11.24
N LYS A 210 7.03 -4.02 11.12
CA LYS A 210 7.87 -4.37 12.26
C LYS A 210 8.42 -3.11 12.89
N THR A 211 8.21 -2.93 14.19
CA THR A 211 8.60 -1.73 14.92
C THR A 211 9.49 -2.07 16.11
N GLY A 212 10.17 -1.06 16.64
CA GLY A 212 10.66 -1.09 18.02
C GLY A 212 9.50 -1.08 19.02
N LEU A 213 9.83 -1.14 20.31
CA LEU A 213 8.86 -1.07 21.39
C LEU A 213 8.10 0.27 21.35
N GLY A 214 6.77 0.21 21.44
CA GLY A 214 5.93 1.40 21.54
C GLY A 214 6.09 2.12 22.88
N ILE A 215 6.24 3.43 22.83
CA ILE A 215 6.25 4.32 24.00
C ILE A 215 4.86 4.94 24.14
N PHE A 216 4.21 4.71 25.28
CA PHE A 216 2.85 5.19 25.57
C PHE A 216 2.92 6.23 26.68
N ARG A 217 2.40 7.42 26.42
CA ARG A 217 2.34 8.55 27.35
C ARG A 217 0.92 9.14 27.37
N ASP A 218 0.68 10.03 28.31
CA ASP A 218 -0.59 10.75 28.51
C ASP A 218 -1.15 11.43 27.24
N LYS A 219 -0.28 11.97 26.38
CA LYS A 219 -0.68 12.74 25.19
C LYS A 219 -0.30 12.11 23.86
N TYR A 220 0.47 11.02 23.89
CA TYR A 220 0.93 10.40 22.66
C TYR A 220 1.27 8.91 22.77
N ILE A 221 1.22 8.26 21.61
CA ILE A 221 1.78 6.92 21.37
C ILE A 221 2.86 7.07 20.31
N LYS A 222 4.07 6.57 20.58
CA LYS A 222 5.23 6.70 19.67
C LYS A 222 5.83 5.35 19.35
N TYR A 223 6.08 5.10 18.07
CA TYR A 223 6.79 3.93 17.55
C TYR A 223 8.00 4.34 16.72
N GLU A 224 9.05 3.53 16.77
CA GLU A 224 10.18 3.61 15.82
C GLU A 224 10.05 2.50 14.78
N VAL A 225 10.16 2.85 13.50
CA VAL A 225 10.09 1.94 12.35
C VAL A 225 11.36 2.09 11.53
N GLY A 226 12.08 0.99 11.30
CA GLY A 226 13.20 0.95 10.36
C GLY A 226 12.70 0.64 8.95
N VAL A 227 12.89 1.55 7.99
CA VAL A 227 12.49 1.35 6.58
C VAL A 227 13.72 1.05 5.74
N GLY A 228 13.75 -0.13 5.13
CA GLY A 228 14.83 -0.54 4.24
C GLY A 228 14.76 0.15 2.88
N LEU A 229 15.92 0.37 2.27
CA LEU A 229 16.05 0.86 0.91
C LEU A 229 16.68 -0.23 0.05
N SER A 230 16.15 -0.48 -1.14
CA SER A 230 16.64 -1.54 -2.02
C SER A 230 18.13 -1.43 -2.38
N ARG A 231 18.75 -0.25 -2.20
CA ARG A 231 20.14 0.03 -2.54
C ARG A 231 21.04 0.34 -1.33
N ARG A 232 20.53 0.24 -0.10
CA ARG A 232 21.31 0.49 1.11
C ARG A 232 21.03 -0.59 2.13
N ALA A 233 22.08 -1.19 2.68
CA ALA A 233 21.94 -2.12 3.79
C ALA A 233 21.36 -1.45 5.05
N LEU A 234 21.61 -0.14 5.21
CA LEU A 234 21.15 0.62 6.37
C LEU A 234 19.65 0.95 6.30
N LEU A 235 18.95 0.64 7.39
CA LEU A 235 17.57 1.02 7.61
C LEU A 235 17.48 2.51 7.93
N VAL A 236 16.54 3.21 7.29
CA VAL A 236 16.20 4.59 7.66
C VAL A 236 15.19 4.52 8.81
N LYS A 237 15.62 4.92 10.00
CA LYS A 237 14.74 5.01 11.17
C LYS A 237 13.73 6.14 10.99
N ARG A 238 12.47 5.87 11.33
CA ARG A 238 11.35 6.81 11.30
C ARG A 238 10.57 6.69 12.60
N SER A 239 10.28 7.83 13.20
CA SER A 239 9.35 7.90 14.34
C SER A 239 7.94 8.15 13.82
N ILE A 240 6.98 7.36 14.29
CA ILE A 240 5.55 7.57 14.10
C ILE A 240 4.98 7.94 15.47
N THR A 241 4.50 9.18 15.61
CA THR A 241 3.94 9.67 16.86
C THR A 241 2.49 10.04 16.63
N PHE A 242 1.58 9.36 17.33
CA PHE A 242 0.16 9.67 17.37
C PHE A 242 -0.11 10.58 18.56
N PHE A 243 -0.57 11.80 18.31
CA PHE A 243 -1.01 12.70 19.36
C PHE A 243 -2.51 12.54 19.58
N GLY A 244 -2.92 12.52 20.85
CA GLY A 244 -4.29 12.19 21.19
C GLY A 244 -4.58 12.30 22.68
N LYS A 245 -5.74 11.78 23.07
CA LYS A 245 -6.22 11.80 24.46
C LYS A 245 -6.70 10.42 24.87
N TRP A 246 -6.38 10.03 26.10
CA TRP A 246 -6.92 8.81 26.69
C TRP A 246 -8.32 9.05 27.24
N LYS A 247 -9.21 8.08 27.04
CA LYS A 247 -10.54 8.02 27.64
C LYS A 247 -10.81 6.61 28.14
N ILE A 248 -11.59 6.49 29.20
CA ILE A 248 -12.12 5.20 29.66
C ILE A 248 -13.62 5.21 29.38
N LYS A 249 -14.12 4.14 28.75
CA LYS A 249 -15.55 3.89 28.59
C LYS A 249 -15.89 2.54 29.20
N LYS A 250 -16.91 2.48 30.05
CA LYS A 250 -17.30 1.26 30.78
C LYS A 250 -17.50 0.04 29.85
N SER A 251 -18.08 0.24 28.66
CA SER A 251 -18.40 -0.84 27.72
C SER A 251 -17.27 -1.22 26.76
N VAL A 252 -16.20 -0.44 26.68
CA VAL A 252 -15.14 -0.59 25.65
C VAL A 252 -13.74 -0.67 26.24
N GLY A 253 -13.55 -0.23 27.50
CA GLY A 253 -12.24 -0.18 28.15
C GLY A 253 -11.51 1.13 27.91
N LEU A 254 -10.19 1.05 27.68
CA LEU A 254 -9.31 2.20 27.52
C LEU A 254 -9.18 2.55 26.02
N ILE A 255 -9.42 3.80 25.67
CA ILE A 255 -9.43 4.29 24.29
C ILE A 255 -8.41 5.42 24.16
N PHE A 256 -7.62 5.39 23.10
CA PHE A 256 -6.82 6.52 22.66
C PHE A 256 -7.47 7.18 21.45
N GLU A 257 -7.92 8.42 21.61
CA GLU A 257 -8.57 9.21 20.56
C GLU A 257 -7.55 10.12 19.87
N ILE A 258 -7.43 9.97 18.55
CA ILE A 258 -6.56 10.76 17.67
C ILE A 258 -7.46 11.67 16.85
N GLU A 259 -7.22 12.97 16.92
CA GLU A 259 -7.94 13.95 16.12
C GLU A 259 -7.26 14.13 14.75
N GLU A 260 -8.00 13.86 13.68
CA GLU A 260 -7.57 14.13 12.31
C GLU A 260 -8.09 15.50 11.83
N ALA A 261 -7.44 16.11 10.82
CA ALA A 261 -7.72 17.49 10.37
C ALA A 261 -9.16 17.78 9.89
N ARG A 262 -10.05 16.78 9.79
CA ARG A 262 -11.48 16.93 9.48
C ARG A 262 -12.40 16.65 10.67
N ARG A 263 -11.89 16.74 11.91
CA ARG A 263 -12.57 16.32 13.15
C ARG A 263 -13.01 14.85 13.14
N LYS A 264 -12.45 14.05 12.25
CA LYS A 264 -12.64 12.61 12.30
C LYS A 264 -11.79 12.10 13.45
N ILE A 265 -12.44 11.46 14.41
CA ILE A 265 -11.77 10.89 15.57
C ILE A 265 -11.44 9.45 15.20
N GLN A 266 -10.14 9.15 15.08
CA GLN A 266 -9.69 7.77 15.02
C GLN A 266 -9.52 7.27 16.46
N GLN A 267 -10.03 6.08 16.75
CA GLN A 267 -9.94 5.46 18.07
C GLN A 267 -9.08 4.21 18.01
N ILE A 268 -8.15 4.09 18.95
CA ILE A 268 -7.44 2.83 19.21
C ILE A 268 -7.97 2.31 20.55
N VAL A 269 -8.60 1.14 20.50
CA VAL A 269 -9.20 0.49 21.67
C VAL A 269 -8.21 -0.50 22.27
N PHE A 270 -8.02 -0.42 23.58
CA PHE A 270 -7.17 -1.32 24.34
C PHE A 270 -7.99 -2.04 25.42
N GLY A 271 -7.78 -3.36 25.50
CA GLY A 271 -8.00 -4.06 26.76
C GLY A 271 -6.93 -3.64 27.76
N ALA A 272 -7.21 -3.71 29.06
CA ALA A 272 -6.20 -3.40 30.05
C ALA A 272 -6.42 -4.10 31.40
N ASP A 273 -5.31 -4.55 32.01
CA ASP A 273 -5.32 -4.85 33.44
C ASP A 273 -4.94 -3.57 34.19
N ALA A 274 -5.84 -3.08 35.03
CA ALA A 274 -5.65 -1.84 35.76
C ALA A 274 -5.29 -2.12 37.23
N ARG A 275 -4.28 -1.40 37.73
CA ARG A 275 -3.91 -1.43 39.15
C ARG A 275 -3.77 -0.01 39.67
N LEU A 276 -4.44 0.26 40.78
CA LEU A 276 -4.28 1.51 41.52
C LEU A 276 -2.94 1.50 42.28
N THR A 277 -2.19 2.59 42.17
CA THR A 277 -0.95 2.80 42.92
C THR A 277 -1.20 3.64 44.17
N LYS A 278 -0.20 3.71 45.06
CA LYS A 278 -0.24 4.54 46.27
C LYS A 278 -0.22 6.05 45.98
N ARG A 279 0.11 6.48 44.75
CA ARG A 279 0.30 7.90 44.36
C ARG A 279 -0.90 8.48 43.61
N ASP A 280 -2.09 7.92 43.81
CA ASP A 280 -3.28 8.33 43.05
C ASP A 280 -3.10 8.26 41.53
N THR A 281 -2.27 7.32 41.07
CA THR A 281 -2.15 6.96 39.65
C THR A 281 -2.74 5.57 39.40
N VAL A 282 -3.13 5.32 38.15
CA VAL A 282 -3.55 4.00 37.68
C VAL A 282 -2.55 3.52 36.64
N VAL A 283 -2.03 2.32 36.83
CA VAL A 283 -1.18 1.64 35.86
C VAL A 283 -2.03 0.65 35.08
N PHE A 284 -2.06 0.82 33.77
CA PHE A 284 -2.73 -0.06 32.82
C PHE A 284 -1.70 -0.92 32.08
N LYS A 285 -1.80 -2.24 32.18
CA LYS A 285 -1.09 -3.15 31.28
C LYS A 285 -1.94 -3.34 30.03
N LEU A 286 -1.48 -2.78 28.90
CA LEU A 286 -2.29 -2.68 27.69
C LEU A 286 -2.35 -4.03 26.94
N LYS A 287 -3.50 -4.31 26.36
CA LYS A 287 -3.80 -5.49 25.54
C LYS A 287 -4.50 -5.09 24.25
N ASN A 288 -4.27 -5.87 23.19
CA ASN A 288 -4.94 -5.70 21.90
C ASN A 288 -6.39 -6.25 21.95
N ASN A 289 -7.07 -6.21 20.81
CA ASN A 289 -8.41 -6.75 20.63
C ASN A 289 -8.53 -8.28 20.82
N LEU A 290 -7.42 -9.01 20.69
CA LEU A 290 -7.31 -10.45 20.95
C LEU A 290 -6.91 -10.76 22.40
N ASN A 291 -6.95 -9.77 23.30
CA ASN A 291 -6.54 -9.89 24.71
C ASN A 291 -5.05 -10.27 24.89
N GLN A 292 -4.22 -10.06 23.86
CA GLN A 292 -2.78 -10.26 23.92
C GLN A 292 -2.10 -8.98 24.39
N GLY A 293 -1.13 -9.09 25.30
CA GLY A 293 -0.40 -7.92 25.79
C GLY A 293 0.36 -7.22 24.68
N VAL A 294 0.18 -5.90 24.53
CA VAL A 294 1.01 -5.09 23.62
C VAL A 294 2.36 -4.74 24.23
N GLY A 295 2.69 -5.34 25.38
CA GLY A 295 4.00 -5.25 26.03
C GLY A 295 4.39 -3.88 26.57
N SER A 296 3.41 -3.00 26.74
CA SER A 296 3.58 -1.66 27.30
C SER A 296 2.58 -1.42 28.43
N SER A 297 3.02 -0.64 29.41
CA SER A 297 2.16 -0.13 30.46
C SER A 297 1.97 1.37 30.31
N LEU A 298 0.79 1.85 30.65
CA LEU A 298 0.46 3.27 30.69
C LEU A 298 0.14 3.66 32.13
N GLU A 299 0.77 4.71 32.63
CA GLU A 299 0.44 5.30 33.91
C GLU A 299 -0.30 6.62 33.67
N LEU A 300 -1.50 6.74 34.25
CA LEU A 300 -2.32 7.95 34.16
C LEU A 300 -2.68 8.47 35.56
N SER A 301 -2.64 9.78 35.74
CA SER A 301 -3.25 10.44 36.91
C SER A 301 -4.77 10.24 36.88
N ARG A 302 -5.39 10.16 38.06
CA ARG A 302 -6.85 10.17 38.20
C ARG A 302 -7.52 11.38 37.54
N ASP A 303 -6.84 12.52 37.50
CA ASP A 303 -7.40 13.79 37.02
C ASP A 303 -7.63 13.81 35.50
N ILE A 304 -6.97 12.91 34.77
CA ILE A 304 -7.12 12.76 33.32
C ILE A 304 -8.48 12.15 32.97
N PHE A 305 -9.16 11.54 33.95
CA PHE A 305 -10.41 10.86 33.74
C PHE A 305 -11.62 11.74 34.06
N ASN A 306 -12.51 11.89 33.06
CA ASN A 306 -13.81 12.54 33.22
C ASN A 306 -14.70 11.80 34.24
N LYS A 307 -15.91 12.31 34.50
CA LYS A 307 -16.91 11.72 35.42
C LYS A 307 -17.05 10.19 35.30
N GLU A 308 -16.99 9.64 34.09
CA GLU A 308 -17.03 8.18 33.86
C GLU A 308 -15.83 7.42 34.43
N GLY A 309 -14.61 7.96 34.29
CA GLY A 309 -13.44 7.31 34.86
C GLY A 309 -13.30 7.54 36.36
N GLN A 310 -13.94 8.55 36.95
CA GLN A 310 -14.12 8.62 38.41
C GLN A 310 -14.95 7.44 38.95
N VAL A 311 -16.00 7.02 38.25
CA VAL A 311 -16.78 5.83 38.63
C VAL A 311 -15.92 4.56 38.51
N PHE A 312 -15.11 4.46 37.46
CA PHE A 312 -14.15 3.37 37.30
C PHE A 312 -13.14 3.30 38.46
N LEU A 313 -12.60 4.43 38.89
CA LEU A 313 -11.68 4.50 40.02
C LEU A 313 -12.33 4.06 41.34
N ARG A 314 -13.63 4.36 41.54
CA ARG A 314 -14.38 3.89 42.71
C ARG A 314 -14.55 2.36 42.69
N LEU A 315 -14.86 1.78 41.53
CA LEU A 315 -14.96 0.33 41.37
C LEU A 315 -13.63 -0.38 41.67
N LEU A 316 -12.52 0.12 41.10
CA LEU A 316 -11.18 -0.42 41.41
C LEU A 316 -10.84 -0.36 42.91
N LYS A 317 -11.20 0.73 43.60
CA LYS A 317 -10.98 0.87 45.06
C LYS A 317 -11.79 -0.12 45.90
N SER A 318 -12.99 -0.49 45.44
CA SER A 318 -13.86 -1.44 46.14
C SER A 318 -13.42 -2.91 46.04
N GLY A 319 -12.31 -3.19 45.34
CA GLY A 319 -11.73 -4.53 45.25
C GLY A 319 -12.50 -5.50 44.34
N SER A 320 -13.58 -5.04 43.69
CA SER A 320 -14.52 -5.85 42.91
C SER A 320 -14.06 -6.16 41.48
N GLU A 321 -13.11 -5.39 40.91
CA GLU A 321 -12.57 -5.64 39.56
C GLU A 321 -11.04 -5.53 39.56
N LYS A 322 -10.33 -6.65 39.31
CA LYS A 322 -8.88 -6.67 39.03
C LYS A 322 -8.57 -6.74 37.53
N THR A 323 -9.58 -6.93 36.69
CA THR A 323 -9.42 -7.21 35.26
C THR A 323 -10.54 -6.52 34.50
N ILE A 324 -10.19 -5.62 33.59
CA ILE A 324 -11.17 -5.10 32.62
C ILE A 324 -11.28 -6.16 31.52
N LEU A 325 -12.32 -7.01 31.57
CA LEU A 325 -12.71 -7.82 30.43
C LEU A 325 -13.48 -6.92 29.44
N ALA A 326 -12.74 -6.13 28.66
CA ALA A 326 -13.31 -5.39 27.54
C ALA A 326 -13.34 -6.30 26.30
N GLY A 327 -14.54 -6.80 25.96
CA GLY A 327 -14.81 -7.28 24.61
C GLY A 327 -14.62 -6.13 23.62
N SER A 328 -13.84 -6.37 22.56
CA SER A 328 -13.38 -5.33 21.64
C SER A 328 -14.13 -5.37 20.31
N GLY A 329 -14.60 -4.21 19.87
CA GLY A 329 -15.19 -4.02 18.55
C GLY A 329 -15.08 -2.54 18.15
N PHE A 330 -14.60 -2.27 16.94
CA PHE A 330 -14.58 -0.92 16.39
C PHE A 330 -16.02 -0.46 16.09
N ARG A 331 -16.41 0.70 16.62
CA ARG A 331 -17.56 1.45 16.11
C ARG A 331 -17.03 2.63 15.30
N TRP A 332 -17.62 2.80 14.12
CA TRP A 332 -17.35 3.89 13.17
C TRP A 332 -18.03 5.16 13.63
#